data_AF-A0A485KFR0-F1
#
_entry.id   AF-A0A485KFR0-F1
#
_cell.length_a   1.000
_cell.length_b   1.000
_cell.length_c   1.000
_cell.angle_alpha   90.00
_cell.angle_beta   90.00
_cell.angle_gamma   90.00
#
_symmetry.space_group_name_H-M   'P 1'
#
loop_
_entity.id
_entity.type
_entity.pdbx_description
1 polymer ?
#
loop_
_entity_poly.entity_id
_entity_poly.type
_entity_poly.pdbx_seq_one_letter_code
_entity_poly.pdbx_strand_id
1 'polypeptide(L)'
;MQPLDPLVCGCKSLAVWGSTGYYDAQGIYAPNNWCNVAKVALGASPIDPLCKDSSPVLTPLPTPVPTPVPTPAPAPLSPWTCFKEWSAPMSIASDGNIQCWSNDGKNCVTGEDCAKLVASKTQPSNPLVCGCKSLAVWGSTGYYDASGVYTPSNWCNAAKLALGANPIDQLCKATTPVPTQVPAPAPLSPWVCYKEWSAPMSIASDGNVQCWSNDGKNCVTGEDCAKLVASKTQPSNPVVCGCKSLAVLGSTGYFDANGVYSPKNWCNVARQNLGAYPLNPLCKASTPALSRTPIPTPLPTPVPTPVPTPAPAPLSPWTCFRQWSAPMSIASDGNIQCWSNDGKNCVTGEDCMKLIASNTQPANPLVCGCKSLAVWGSTGYYDANGVYTPSNWCNVAKETLGAKPRDPLCKASTPTPTPVPNQATVLAPLSPWTCFKEWSAPMSIASDGNIQCWSNDGKNCVTGEDCAKLVASKTQPSNPLVCGCKSLAVWGSTGYYDANGVYTPKNWCNVAKVALGASPSDPLCKAPKPVLLESGTEIDPAHQTTLIAAIAFLGGFALAVVVVHRRTVVATKEERQAML
;
A
#
# COMPACT_ATOMS: atom_id res chain seq x y z
N MET A 1 26.86 -14.53 -35.19
CA MET A 1 25.74 -14.66 -36.14
C MET A 1 24.45 -14.59 -35.33
N GLN A 2 23.64 -13.55 -35.50
CA GLN A 2 22.31 -13.49 -34.89
C GLN A 2 21.32 -14.34 -35.72
N PRO A 3 20.37 -15.04 -35.09
CA PRO A 3 19.36 -15.78 -35.82
C PRO A 3 18.39 -14.81 -36.50
N LEU A 4 18.11 -15.03 -37.78
CA LEU A 4 17.10 -14.29 -38.52
C LEU A 4 15.70 -14.74 -38.07
N ASP A 5 14.81 -13.77 -37.85
CA ASP A 5 13.42 -14.04 -37.52
C ASP A 5 12.73 -14.86 -38.64
N PRO A 6 11.88 -15.83 -38.29
CA PRO A 6 11.18 -16.64 -39.27
C PRO A 6 10.16 -15.80 -40.04
N LEU A 7 10.16 -15.95 -41.37
CA LEU A 7 9.16 -15.35 -42.25
C LEU A 7 7.79 -16.02 -42.02
N VAL A 8 6.74 -15.22 -41.85
CA VAL A 8 5.37 -15.71 -41.59
C VAL A 8 4.40 -15.16 -42.64
N CYS A 9 3.62 -16.04 -43.28
CA CYS A 9 2.59 -15.70 -44.28
C CYS A 9 1.28 -15.17 -43.64
N GLY A 10 0.46 -14.44 -44.41
CA GLY A 10 -0.85 -13.92 -43.99
C GLY A 10 -0.83 -12.45 -43.53
N CYS A 11 -1.79 -12.03 -42.70
CA CYS A 11 -1.94 -10.63 -42.31
C CYS A 11 -0.73 -10.05 -41.55
N LYS A 12 0.09 -10.89 -40.90
CA LYS A 12 1.38 -10.47 -40.32
C LYS A 12 2.42 -10.12 -41.39
N SER A 13 2.42 -10.79 -42.54
CA SER A 13 3.28 -10.45 -43.68
C SER A 13 2.89 -9.12 -44.30
N LEU A 14 1.58 -8.82 -44.37
CA LEU A 14 1.08 -7.59 -44.99
C LEU A 14 1.60 -6.34 -44.28
N ALA A 15 1.68 -6.37 -42.95
CA ALA A 15 2.21 -5.27 -42.14
C ALA A 15 3.72 -5.03 -42.33
N VAL A 16 4.47 -6.05 -42.72
CA VAL A 16 5.94 -5.98 -42.82
C VAL A 16 6.41 -5.78 -44.26
N TRP A 17 5.72 -6.39 -45.24
CA TRP A 17 6.17 -6.48 -46.63
C TRP A 17 5.18 -5.89 -47.65
N GLY A 18 4.04 -5.35 -47.20
CA GLY A 18 3.02 -4.78 -48.10
C GLY A 18 2.27 -5.83 -48.94
N SER A 19 2.47 -7.12 -48.65
CA SER A 19 1.79 -8.25 -49.27
C SER A 19 1.53 -9.33 -48.22
N THR A 20 0.37 -9.99 -48.30
CA THR A 20 0.05 -11.12 -47.42
C THR A 20 0.88 -12.37 -47.70
N GLY A 21 1.72 -12.36 -48.75
CA GLY A 21 2.41 -13.52 -49.29
C GLY A 21 1.53 -14.40 -50.18
N TYR A 22 0.20 -14.29 -50.07
CA TYR A 22 -0.75 -15.00 -50.95
C TYR A 22 -1.16 -14.18 -52.17
N TYR A 23 -1.22 -12.86 -52.01
CA TYR A 23 -1.58 -11.88 -53.03
C TYR A 23 -0.50 -10.80 -53.08
N ASP A 24 -0.22 -10.25 -54.26
CA ASP A 24 0.69 -9.12 -54.41
C ASP A 24 0.10 -7.82 -53.84
N ALA A 25 0.85 -6.71 -53.92
CA ALA A 25 0.45 -5.42 -53.39
C ALA A 25 -0.80 -4.84 -54.09
N GLN A 26 -1.17 -5.36 -55.26
CA GLN A 26 -2.36 -5.00 -56.02
C GLN A 26 -3.55 -5.93 -55.72
N GLY A 27 -3.37 -6.92 -54.84
CA GLY A 27 -4.41 -7.88 -54.48
C GLY A 27 -4.60 -9.00 -55.50
N ILE A 28 -3.67 -9.20 -56.43
CA ILE A 28 -3.72 -10.27 -57.43
C ILE A 28 -3.07 -11.52 -56.84
N TYR A 29 -3.71 -12.67 -57.05
CA TYR A 29 -3.20 -13.95 -56.57
C TYR A 29 -1.87 -14.30 -57.27
N ALA A 30 -0.82 -14.52 -56.48
CA ALA A 30 0.52 -14.78 -56.98
C ALA A 30 0.91 -16.26 -56.76
N PRO A 31 0.60 -17.18 -57.70
CA PRO A 31 0.74 -18.63 -57.48
C PRO A 31 2.17 -19.08 -57.17
N ASN A 32 3.17 -18.32 -57.65
CA ASN A 32 4.60 -18.64 -57.49
C ASN A 32 5.24 -18.01 -56.25
N ASN A 33 4.47 -17.31 -55.41
CA ASN A 33 4.98 -16.78 -54.15
C ASN A 33 5.28 -17.94 -53.18
N TRP A 34 6.39 -17.85 -52.45
CA TRP A 34 6.86 -18.90 -51.52
C TRP A 34 5.78 -19.32 -50.52
N CYS A 35 4.90 -18.40 -50.09
CA CYS A 35 3.76 -18.70 -49.23
C CYS A 35 2.69 -19.58 -49.90
N ASN A 36 2.42 -19.39 -51.20
CA ASN A 36 1.49 -20.22 -51.96
C ASN A 36 2.08 -21.59 -52.26
N VAL A 37 3.39 -21.66 -52.58
CA VAL A 37 4.11 -22.92 -52.77
C VAL A 37 4.12 -23.74 -51.48
N ALA A 38 4.44 -23.11 -50.34
CA ALA A 38 4.42 -23.76 -49.03
C ALA A 38 3.01 -24.20 -48.64
N LYS A 39 1.97 -23.41 -48.94
CA LYS A 39 0.57 -23.76 -48.67
C LYS A 39 0.17 -25.07 -49.36
N VAL A 40 0.52 -25.23 -50.63
CA VAL A 40 0.22 -26.45 -51.41
C VAL A 40 1.03 -27.63 -50.88
N ALA A 41 2.33 -27.43 -50.63
CA ALA A 41 3.22 -28.48 -50.13
C ALA A 41 2.84 -28.99 -48.73
N LEU A 42 2.30 -28.12 -47.88
CA LEU A 42 1.97 -28.41 -46.48
C LEU A 42 0.48 -28.67 -46.24
N GLY A 43 -0.37 -28.59 -47.27
CA GLY A 43 -1.81 -28.79 -47.14
C GLY A 43 -2.53 -27.75 -46.26
N ALA A 44 -1.97 -26.54 -46.13
CA ALA A 44 -2.47 -25.52 -45.22
C ALA A 44 -3.70 -24.79 -45.78
N SER A 45 -4.70 -24.53 -44.92
CA SER A 45 -5.89 -23.71 -45.25
C SER A 45 -5.95 -22.47 -44.35
N PRO A 46 -5.44 -21.30 -44.79
CA PRO A 46 -5.46 -20.09 -43.98
C PRO A 46 -6.87 -19.53 -43.83
N ILE A 47 -7.20 -19.09 -42.61
CA ILE A 47 -8.56 -18.68 -42.20
C ILE A 47 -9.02 -17.33 -42.79
N ASP A 48 -8.11 -16.49 -43.29
CA ASP A 48 -8.48 -15.29 -44.04
C ASP A 48 -7.32 -14.84 -44.95
N PRO A 49 -7.30 -15.25 -46.23
CA PRO A 49 -6.22 -14.91 -47.15
C PRO A 49 -6.20 -13.43 -47.59
N LEU A 50 -7.30 -12.70 -47.40
CA LEU A 50 -7.52 -11.35 -47.94
C LEU A 50 -7.58 -10.27 -46.86
N CYS A 51 -7.60 -10.64 -45.58
CA CYS A 51 -7.66 -9.70 -44.45
C CYS A 51 -8.81 -8.69 -44.62
N LYS A 52 -9.98 -9.16 -45.09
CA LYS A 52 -11.16 -8.31 -45.31
C LYS A 52 -12.17 -8.58 -44.20
N ASP A 53 -12.27 -7.62 -43.28
CA ASP A 53 -13.41 -7.52 -42.37
C ASP A 53 -14.70 -7.54 -43.19
N SER A 54 -15.51 -8.57 -42.95
CA SER A 54 -16.78 -8.79 -43.62
C SER A 54 -17.92 -8.43 -42.68
N SER A 55 -18.71 -7.43 -43.05
CA SER A 55 -20.16 -7.49 -42.88
C SER A 55 -20.86 -6.65 -43.96
N PRO A 56 -21.98 -7.15 -44.53
CA PRO A 56 -22.62 -6.55 -45.69
C PRO A 56 -23.65 -5.49 -45.30
N VAL A 57 -23.85 -4.55 -46.23
CA VAL A 57 -24.84 -3.48 -46.19
C VAL A 57 -26.22 -4.03 -46.55
N LEU A 58 -27.21 -3.87 -45.67
CA LEU A 58 -28.63 -3.86 -46.01
C LEU A 58 -29.35 -2.68 -45.33
N THR A 59 -30.30 -2.13 -46.07
CA THR A 59 -31.15 -0.95 -45.83
C THR A 59 -31.92 -0.94 -44.48
N PRO A 60 -32.28 0.24 -43.94
CA PRO A 60 -32.72 0.38 -42.55
C PRO A 60 -34.19 -0.02 -42.36
N LEU A 61 -34.40 -1.05 -41.55
CA LEU A 61 -35.63 -1.27 -40.77
C LEU A 61 -35.38 -0.69 -39.36
N PRO A 62 -36.33 -0.02 -38.69
CA PRO A 62 -36.09 0.60 -37.38
C PRO A 62 -35.65 -0.48 -36.39
N THR A 63 -34.36 -0.44 -36.05
CA THR A 63 -33.72 -1.42 -35.18
C THR A 63 -33.71 -0.85 -33.77
N PRO A 64 -34.18 -1.59 -32.76
CA PRO A 64 -34.19 -1.13 -31.37
C PRO A 64 -32.78 -0.75 -30.94
N VAL A 65 -32.67 0.37 -30.23
CA VAL A 65 -31.43 0.87 -29.64
C VAL A 65 -30.70 -0.28 -28.95
N PRO A 66 -29.47 -0.65 -29.36
CA PRO A 66 -28.73 -1.69 -28.68
C PRO A 66 -28.43 -1.20 -27.27
N THR A 67 -28.99 -1.90 -26.28
CA THR A 67 -28.62 -1.72 -24.89
C THR A 67 -27.11 -1.95 -24.78
N PRO A 68 -26.33 -1.02 -24.22
CA PRO A 68 -24.88 -1.15 -24.16
C PRO A 68 -24.51 -2.44 -23.44
N VAL A 69 -23.72 -3.29 -24.10
CA VAL A 69 -23.16 -4.50 -23.49
C VAL A 69 -22.04 -4.05 -22.54
N PRO A 70 -22.13 -4.31 -21.23
CA PRO A 70 -21.15 -3.82 -20.27
C PRO A 70 -19.79 -4.47 -20.53
N THR A 71 -18.77 -3.64 -20.68
CA THR A 71 -17.36 -4.06 -20.67
C THR A 71 -17.06 -4.74 -19.32
N PRO A 72 -16.48 -5.95 -19.29
CA PRO A 72 -16.18 -6.64 -18.04
C PRO A 72 -15.30 -5.79 -17.13
N ALA A 73 -15.71 -5.63 -15.88
CA ALA A 73 -14.95 -4.91 -14.87
C ALA A 73 -13.58 -5.59 -14.63
N PRO A 74 -12.49 -4.82 -14.46
CA PRO A 74 -11.18 -5.40 -14.18
C PRO A 74 -11.20 -6.22 -12.88
N ALA A 75 -10.51 -7.36 -12.89
CA ALA A 75 -10.46 -8.26 -11.75
C ALA A 75 -9.83 -7.57 -10.52
N PRO A 76 -10.37 -7.79 -9.30
CA PRO A 76 -9.82 -7.21 -8.08
C PRO A 76 -8.45 -7.77 -7.69
N LEU A 77 -7.70 -7.01 -6.88
CA LEU A 77 -6.45 -7.46 -6.24
C LEU A 77 -6.67 -8.41 -5.07
N SER A 78 -7.88 -8.41 -4.49
CA SER A 78 -8.24 -9.34 -3.40
C SER A 78 -9.58 -10.05 -3.65
N PRO A 79 -9.76 -11.28 -3.13
CA PRO A 79 -11.03 -11.98 -3.19
C PRO A 79 -12.17 -11.17 -2.58
N TRP A 80 -13.36 -11.25 -3.18
CA TRP A 80 -14.57 -10.71 -2.59
C TRP A 80 -14.81 -11.34 -1.22
N THR A 81 -14.98 -10.50 -0.21
CA THR A 81 -15.17 -10.91 1.18
C THR A 81 -16.40 -10.24 1.76
N CYS A 82 -17.22 -10.99 2.49
CA CYS A 82 -18.40 -10.43 3.13
C CYS A 82 -18.05 -9.56 4.32
N PHE A 83 -18.47 -8.30 4.25
CA PHE A 83 -18.26 -7.35 5.32
C PHE A 83 -19.51 -7.26 6.21
N LYS A 84 -19.47 -7.92 7.38
CA LYS A 84 -20.63 -8.13 8.27
C LYS A 84 -21.34 -6.83 8.66
N GLU A 85 -20.59 -5.75 8.89
CA GLU A 85 -21.17 -4.46 9.29
C GLU A 85 -22.08 -3.83 8.22
N TRP A 86 -21.88 -4.19 6.95
CA TRP A 86 -22.59 -3.58 5.82
C TRP A 86 -23.36 -4.61 4.98
N SER A 87 -23.27 -5.89 5.34
CA SER A 87 -23.90 -7.01 4.62
C SER A 87 -23.69 -6.97 3.11
N ALA A 88 -22.49 -6.56 2.69
CA ALA A 88 -22.11 -6.40 1.30
C ALA A 88 -20.76 -7.10 1.03
N PRO A 89 -20.57 -7.68 -0.16
CA PRO A 89 -19.25 -8.15 -0.58
C PRO A 89 -18.34 -6.95 -0.88
N MET A 90 -17.12 -6.99 -0.35
CA MET A 90 -16.10 -5.94 -0.54
C MET A 90 -14.74 -6.55 -0.91
N SER A 91 -13.91 -5.74 -1.54
CA SER A 91 -12.64 -6.18 -2.16
C SER A 91 -11.67 -4.99 -2.31
N ILE A 92 -10.40 -5.27 -2.59
CA ILE A 92 -9.38 -4.29 -2.96
C ILE A 92 -9.29 -4.25 -4.51
N ALA A 93 -9.52 -3.07 -5.08
CA ALA A 93 -9.40 -2.78 -6.51
C ALA A 93 -7.94 -2.76 -6.98
N SER A 94 -7.73 -2.82 -8.30
CA SER A 94 -6.41 -2.78 -8.97
C SER A 94 -5.53 -1.57 -8.63
N ASP A 95 -6.13 -0.48 -8.16
CA ASP A 95 -5.44 0.76 -7.77
C ASP A 95 -5.20 0.85 -6.23
N GLY A 96 -5.47 -0.24 -5.50
CA GLY A 96 -5.31 -0.32 -4.05
C GLY A 96 -6.47 0.30 -3.25
N ASN A 97 -7.50 0.83 -3.89
CA ASN A 97 -8.71 1.32 -3.22
C ASN A 97 -9.66 0.19 -2.82
N ILE A 98 -10.53 0.48 -1.86
CA ILE A 98 -11.66 -0.38 -1.55
C ILE A 98 -12.72 -0.31 -2.65
N GLN A 99 -13.35 -1.43 -2.96
CA GLN A 99 -14.57 -1.50 -3.75
C GLN A 99 -15.63 -2.38 -3.09
N CYS A 100 -16.90 -2.03 -3.28
CA CYS A 100 -18.02 -2.90 -2.93
C CYS A 100 -18.69 -3.46 -4.18
N TRP A 101 -19.37 -4.59 -4.00
CA TRP A 101 -20.14 -5.21 -5.05
C TRP A 101 -21.28 -4.29 -5.45
N SER A 102 -21.30 -3.87 -6.70
CA SER A 102 -22.29 -2.96 -7.26
C SER A 102 -22.51 -3.31 -8.72
N ASN A 103 -23.75 -3.22 -9.17
CA ASN A 103 -24.09 -3.44 -10.58
C ASN A 103 -24.34 -2.11 -11.31
N ASP A 104 -24.55 -1.02 -10.57
CA ASP A 104 -24.84 0.32 -11.08
C ASP A 104 -23.67 1.30 -10.91
N GLY A 105 -22.62 0.92 -10.17
CA GLY A 105 -21.47 1.76 -9.83
C GLY A 105 -21.79 2.90 -8.87
N LYS A 106 -22.95 2.85 -8.22
CA LYS A 106 -23.45 3.87 -7.30
C LYS A 106 -23.76 3.29 -5.94
N ASN A 107 -24.50 2.19 -5.90
CA ASN A 107 -24.98 1.57 -4.68
C ASN A 107 -24.31 0.22 -4.46
N CYS A 108 -23.81 -0.01 -3.25
CA CYS A 108 -23.39 -1.34 -2.85
C CYS A 108 -24.64 -2.24 -2.76
N VAL A 109 -24.53 -3.48 -3.24
CA VAL A 109 -25.53 -4.51 -3.00
C VAL A 109 -25.48 -4.88 -1.52
N THR A 110 -26.54 -4.54 -0.79
CA THR A 110 -26.71 -4.83 0.64
C THR A 110 -27.93 -5.73 0.82
N GLY A 111 -27.91 -6.61 1.83
CA GLY A 111 -29.07 -7.42 2.21
C GLY A 111 -29.33 -8.68 1.36
N GLU A 112 -28.66 -8.86 0.22
CA GLU A 112 -28.55 -10.17 -0.41
C GLU A 112 -27.64 -11.09 0.43
N ASP A 113 -27.82 -12.40 0.29
CA ASP A 113 -26.97 -13.38 0.95
C ASP A 113 -25.55 -13.25 0.40
N CYS A 114 -24.75 -12.44 1.08
CA CYS A 114 -23.41 -12.09 0.66
C CYS A 114 -22.55 -13.34 0.43
N ALA A 115 -22.75 -14.39 1.24
CA ALA A 115 -22.03 -15.64 1.07
C ALA A 115 -22.36 -16.31 -0.26
N LYS A 116 -23.63 -16.28 -0.69
CA LYS A 116 -24.05 -16.77 -2.02
C LYS A 116 -23.49 -15.93 -3.15
N LEU A 117 -23.50 -14.60 -3.03
CA LEU A 117 -22.89 -13.70 -4.02
C LEU A 117 -21.41 -14.00 -4.22
N VAL A 118 -20.64 -14.07 -3.13
CA VAL A 118 -19.22 -14.41 -3.17
C VAL A 118 -18.99 -15.83 -3.72
N ALA A 119 -19.82 -16.80 -3.32
CA ALA A 119 -19.71 -18.20 -3.77
C ALA A 119 -20.08 -18.41 -5.24
N SER A 120 -20.93 -17.55 -5.81
CA SER A 120 -21.39 -17.65 -7.20
C SER A 120 -20.28 -17.51 -8.25
N LYS A 121 -19.12 -16.94 -7.86
CA LYS A 121 -17.99 -16.59 -8.74
C LYS A 121 -18.34 -15.63 -9.88
N THR A 122 -19.56 -15.10 -9.91
CA THR A 122 -19.93 -14.00 -10.82
C THR A 122 -19.15 -12.74 -10.43
N GLN A 123 -18.99 -11.80 -11.37
CA GLN A 123 -18.36 -10.51 -11.08
C GLN A 123 -19.43 -9.41 -11.18
N PRO A 124 -19.36 -8.38 -10.31
CA PRO A 124 -20.21 -7.20 -10.47
C PRO A 124 -19.94 -6.54 -11.82
N SER A 125 -21.01 -6.08 -12.48
CA SER A 125 -20.89 -5.40 -13.77
C SER A 125 -20.25 -4.01 -13.65
N ASN A 126 -20.44 -3.33 -12.51
CA ASN A 126 -19.90 -2.00 -12.28
C ASN A 126 -19.62 -1.78 -10.78
N PRO A 127 -18.54 -2.35 -10.22
CA PRO A 127 -18.23 -2.21 -8.80
C PRO A 127 -18.02 -0.74 -8.43
N LEU A 128 -18.54 -0.34 -7.27
CA LEU A 128 -18.34 1.01 -6.73
C LEU A 128 -17.02 1.04 -5.99
N VAL A 129 -16.10 1.92 -6.44
CA VAL A 129 -14.73 2.01 -5.91
C VAL A 129 -14.55 3.33 -5.14
N CYS A 130 -14.02 3.26 -3.93
CA CYS A 130 -13.62 4.39 -3.09
C CYS A 130 -12.44 5.17 -3.73
N GLY A 131 -12.08 6.32 -3.17
CA GLY A 131 -11.08 7.23 -3.72
C GLY A 131 -11.64 8.11 -4.83
N CYS A 132 -10.84 8.40 -5.85
CA CYS A 132 -11.21 9.36 -6.89
C CYS A 132 -12.40 8.92 -7.76
N LYS A 133 -12.66 7.61 -7.84
CA LYS A 133 -13.86 7.08 -8.54
C LYS A 133 -15.14 7.41 -7.76
N SER A 134 -15.16 7.21 -6.45
CA SER A 134 -16.28 7.61 -5.59
C SER A 134 -16.47 9.13 -5.60
N LEU A 135 -15.39 9.91 -5.64
CA LEU A 135 -15.46 11.38 -5.69
C LEU A 135 -16.22 11.87 -6.93
N ALA A 136 -15.99 11.23 -8.07
CA ALA A 136 -16.68 11.58 -9.32
C ALA A 136 -18.18 11.22 -9.32
N VAL A 137 -18.59 10.23 -8.52
CA VAL A 137 -19.98 9.75 -8.46
C VAL A 137 -20.79 10.46 -7.37
N TRP A 138 -20.17 10.67 -6.20
CA TRP A 138 -20.85 11.10 -4.96
C TRP A 138 -20.33 12.42 -4.40
N GLY A 139 -19.34 13.07 -5.03
CA GLY A 139 -18.75 14.31 -4.51
C GLY A 139 -17.90 14.10 -3.25
N SER A 140 -17.64 12.85 -2.86
CA SER A 140 -16.76 12.48 -1.75
C SER A 140 -15.95 11.24 -2.11
N THR A 141 -14.71 11.15 -1.61
CA THR A 141 -13.83 10.00 -1.92
C THR A 141 -14.26 8.72 -1.21
N GLY A 142 -15.27 8.79 -0.34
CA GLY A 142 -15.62 7.71 0.57
C GLY A 142 -14.66 7.61 1.78
N TYR A 143 -13.42 8.07 1.66
CA TYR A 143 -12.49 8.17 2.80
C TYR A 143 -12.61 9.52 3.53
N TYR A 144 -12.89 10.56 2.75
CA TYR A 144 -13.13 11.92 3.22
C TYR A 144 -14.50 12.36 2.74
N ASP A 145 -15.20 13.14 3.55
CA ASP A 145 -16.44 13.80 3.11
C ASP A 145 -16.15 14.90 2.06
N ALA A 146 -17.21 15.54 1.57
CA ALA A 146 -17.09 16.62 0.57
C ALA A 146 -16.29 17.84 1.07
N SER A 147 -16.11 17.97 2.39
CA SER A 147 -15.34 19.04 3.03
C SER A 147 -13.87 18.65 3.24
N GLY A 148 -13.48 17.42 2.86
CA GLY A 148 -12.13 16.89 3.06
C GLY A 148 -11.85 16.41 4.48
N VAL A 149 -12.88 16.22 5.30
CA VAL A 149 -12.74 15.69 6.66
C VAL A 149 -12.82 14.16 6.63
N TYR A 150 -11.89 13.52 7.31
CA TYR A 150 -11.84 12.06 7.40
C TYR A 150 -13.07 11.54 8.15
N THR A 151 -13.82 10.61 7.55
CA THR A 151 -15.07 10.06 8.13
C THR A 151 -14.93 8.57 8.46
N PRO A 152 -14.54 8.20 9.70
CA PRO A 152 -14.23 6.82 10.06
C PRO A 152 -15.40 5.85 9.86
N SER A 153 -16.63 6.35 9.96
CA SER A 153 -17.89 5.61 9.87
C SER A 153 -18.36 5.34 8.43
N ASN A 154 -17.68 5.87 7.41
CA ASN A 154 -18.01 5.53 6.02
C ASN A 154 -17.54 4.10 5.71
N TRP A 155 -18.35 3.35 4.95
CA TRP A 155 -18.06 1.97 4.58
C TRP A 155 -16.68 1.81 3.91
N CYS A 156 -16.24 2.81 3.15
CA CYS A 156 -14.90 2.83 2.55
C CYS A 156 -13.76 2.79 3.59
N ASN A 157 -13.87 3.56 4.68
CA ASN A 157 -12.88 3.57 5.76
C ASN A 157 -12.98 2.32 6.64
N ALA A 158 -14.19 1.85 6.92
CA ALA A 158 -14.42 0.61 7.67
C ALA A 158 -13.80 -0.60 6.95
N ALA A 159 -14.07 -0.71 5.65
CA ALA A 159 -13.54 -1.77 4.80
C ALA A 159 -12.04 -1.63 4.55
N LYS A 160 -11.51 -0.41 4.41
CA LYS A 160 -10.06 -0.15 4.29
C LYS A 160 -9.32 -0.75 5.46
N LEU A 161 -9.83 -0.50 6.66
CA LEU A 161 -9.24 -1.03 7.88
C LEU A 161 -9.36 -2.54 7.98
N ALA A 162 -10.52 -3.08 7.62
CA ALA A 162 -10.79 -4.51 7.74
C ALA A 162 -10.03 -5.37 6.73
N LEU A 163 -9.80 -4.84 5.52
CA LEU A 163 -9.12 -5.52 4.44
C LEU A 163 -7.63 -5.17 4.36
N GLY A 164 -7.13 -4.26 5.21
CA GLY A 164 -5.72 -3.85 5.22
C GLY A 164 -5.29 -3.12 3.94
N ALA A 165 -6.23 -2.42 3.29
CA ALA A 165 -5.94 -1.72 2.05
C ALA A 165 -5.07 -0.48 2.31
N ASN A 166 -4.11 -0.22 1.41
CA ASN A 166 -3.30 0.99 1.41
C ASN A 166 -3.54 1.79 0.12
N PRO A 167 -4.64 2.56 0.04
CA PRO A 167 -4.96 3.32 -1.15
C PRO A 167 -3.92 4.43 -1.35
N ILE A 168 -3.37 4.44 -2.57
CA ILE A 168 -2.24 5.31 -2.98
C ILE A 168 -2.70 6.76 -3.16
N ASP A 169 -4.01 6.99 -3.30
CA ASP A 169 -4.57 8.30 -3.63
C ASP A 169 -5.88 8.60 -2.88
N GLN A 170 -5.83 8.55 -1.54
CA GLN A 170 -7.02 8.77 -0.68
C GLN A 170 -7.57 10.20 -0.75
N LEU A 171 -6.71 11.16 -1.12
CA LEU A 171 -6.99 12.59 -1.21
C LEU A 171 -7.04 13.11 -2.65
N CYS A 172 -6.81 12.27 -3.65
CA CYS A 172 -6.75 12.67 -5.07
C CYS A 172 -5.70 13.77 -5.33
N LYS A 173 -4.49 13.65 -4.74
CA LYS A 173 -3.38 14.63 -4.88
C LYS A 173 -2.11 13.95 -5.39
N ALA A 174 -1.66 14.36 -6.58
CA ALA A 174 -0.56 13.73 -7.32
C ALA A 174 0.85 14.01 -6.72
N THR A 175 1.68 12.96 -6.62
CA THR A 175 3.15 13.03 -6.45
C THR A 175 3.86 12.04 -7.40
N THR A 176 4.98 12.45 -7.99
CA THR A 176 5.74 11.70 -9.02
C THR A 176 7.11 11.23 -8.52
N PRO A 177 7.57 10.01 -8.91
CA PRO A 177 8.98 9.61 -9.01
C PRO A 177 9.50 9.64 -10.46
N VAL A 178 10.83 9.73 -10.65
CA VAL A 178 11.55 9.72 -11.95
C VAL A 178 11.94 8.29 -12.37
N PRO A 179 11.79 7.88 -13.66
CA PRO A 179 12.37 6.63 -14.16
C PRO A 179 13.26 6.74 -15.41
N THR A 180 14.01 5.66 -15.60
CA THR A 180 14.83 5.19 -16.73
C THR A 180 14.13 5.29 -18.10
N GLN A 181 14.91 5.49 -19.17
CA GLN A 181 14.43 5.71 -20.56
C GLN A 181 13.51 4.59 -21.08
N VAL A 182 12.23 4.90 -21.17
CA VAL A 182 11.18 4.21 -21.94
C VAL A 182 10.84 5.11 -23.15
N PRO A 183 10.54 4.56 -24.35
CA PRO A 183 10.12 5.37 -25.49
C PRO A 183 9.01 6.34 -25.11
N ALA A 184 9.16 7.61 -25.50
CA ALA A 184 8.21 8.65 -25.15
C ALA A 184 6.80 8.28 -25.66
N PRO A 185 5.74 8.44 -24.84
CA PRO A 185 4.37 8.13 -25.25
C PRO A 185 3.97 8.96 -26.49
N ALA A 186 3.16 8.37 -27.37
CA ALA A 186 2.71 9.03 -28.58
C ALA A 186 1.93 10.33 -28.28
N PRO A 187 2.12 11.40 -29.07
CA PRO A 187 1.45 12.68 -28.87
C PRO A 187 -0.06 12.60 -29.12
N LEU A 188 -0.82 13.55 -28.54
CA LEU A 188 -2.26 13.72 -28.76
C LEU A 188 -2.59 14.37 -30.11
N SER A 189 -1.61 15.05 -30.73
CA SER A 189 -1.75 15.61 -32.07
C SER A 189 -0.62 15.12 -33.00
N PRO A 190 -0.86 15.08 -34.33
CA PRO A 190 0.22 14.93 -35.29
C PRO A 190 1.31 15.99 -35.09
N TRP A 191 2.53 15.66 -35.46
CA TRP A 191 3.62 16.63 -35.55
C TRP A 191 3.35 17.58 -36.71
N VAL A 192 3.44 18.88 -36.45
CA VAL A 192 3.25 19.94 -37.46
C VAL A 192 4.48 20.84 -37.47
N CYS A 193 4.91 21.23 -38.67
CA CYS A 193 6.01 22.15 -38.83
C CYS A 193 5.59 23.58 -38.59
N TYR A 194 6.22 24.22 -37.61
CA TYR A 194 5.95 25.61 -37.31
C TYR A 194 6.97 26.51 -38.01
N LYS A 195 6.51 27.29 -39.00
CA LYS A 195 7.37 28.03 -39.95
C LYS A 195 8.28 29.06 -39.29
N GLU A 196 7.83 29.71 -38.20
CA GLU A 196 8.65 30.74 -37.53
C GLU A 196 9.85 30.18 -36.79
N TRP A 197 9.80 28.91 -36.39
CA TRP A 197 10.84 28.26 -35.58
C TRP A 197 11.55 27.11 -36.30
N SER A 198 11.09 26.76 -37.52
CA SER A 198 11.60 25.62 -38.31
C SER A 198 11.76 24.34 -37.49
N ALA A 199 10.77 24.09 -36.62
CA ALA A 199 10.79 22.99 -35.66
C ALA A 199 9.46 22.22 -35.71
N PRO A 200 9.49 20.87 -35.61
CA PRO A 200 8.27 20.09 -35.45
C PRO A 200 7.73 20.26 -34.03
N MET A 201 6.43 20.56 -33.92
CA MET A 201 5.73 20.73 -32.65
C MET A 201 4.44 19.90 -32.63
N SER A 202 4.01 19.49 -31.44
CA SER A 202 2.76 18.76 -31.23
C SER A 202 2.19 19.01 -29.84
N ILE A 203 1.02 18.46 -29.55
CA ILE A 203 0.43 18.40 -28.21
C ILE A 203 0.80 17.07 -27.57
N ALA A 204 1.40 17.12 -26.39
CA ALA A 204 1.79 15.97 -25.58
C ALA A 204 0.58 15.31 -24.88
N SER A 205 0.76 14.12 -24.32
CA SER A 205 -0.30 13.37 -23.62
C SER A 205 -0.89 14.07 -22.39
N ASP A 206 -0.22 15.09 -21.86
CA ASP A 206 -0.70 15.91 -20.74
C ASP A 206 -1.37 17.23 -21.19
N GLY A 207 -1.57 17.42 -22.50
CA GLY A 207 -2.19 18.61 -23.08
C GLY A 207 -1.23 19.81 -23.22
N ASN A 208 0.02 19.71 -22.78
CA ASN A 208 1.03 20.73 -23.04
C ASN A 208 1.55 20.65 -24.47
N VAL A 209 2.07 21.77 -24.97
CA VAL A 209 2.85 21.76 -26.20
C VAL A 209 4.22 21.12 -25.96
N GLN A 210 4.69 20.39 -26.97
CA GLN A 210 6.01 19.80 -27.02
C GLN A 210 6.69 20.07 -28.35
N CYS A 211 8.00 20.19 -28.34
CA CYS A 211 8.81 20.26 -29.54
C CYS A 211 9.65 18.99 -29.70
N TRP A 212 9.99 18.69 -30.95
CA TRP A 212 10.85 17.57 -31.28
C TRP A 212 12.24 17.78 -30.67
N SER A 213 12.69 16.83 -29.87
CA SER A 213 14.01 16.86 -29.22
C SER A 213 14.51 15.45 -29.00
N ASN A 214 15.83 15.27 -29.12
CA ASN A 214 16.47 13.99 -28.82
C ASN A 214 17.20 14.01 -27.47
N ASP A 215 17.51 15.20 -26.93
CA ASP A 215 18.24 15.39 -25.68
C ASP A 215 17.32 15.77 -24.49
N GLY A 216 16.05 16.08 -24.75
CA GLY A 216 15.09 16.53 -23.74
C GLY A 216 15.34 17.94 -23.23
N LYS A 217 16.21 18.71 -23.89
CA LYS A 217 16.58 20.06 -23.48
C LYS A 217 16.41 21.08 -24.58
N ASN A 218 16.75 20.73 -25.82
CA ASN A 218 16.75 21.63 -26.96
C ASN A 218 15.81 21.12 -28.06
N CYS A 219 14.99 22.01 -28.61
CA CYS A 219 14.20 21.72 -29.80
C CYS A 219 15.11 21.57 -31.01
N VAL A 220 14.85 20.59 -31.86
CA VAL A 220 15.52 20.47 -33.16
C VAL A 220 15.01 21.58 -34.07
N THR A 221 15.90 22.51 -34.43
CA THR A 221 15.62 23.63 -35.33
C THR A 221 16.48 23.54 -36.58
N GLY A 222 15.91 23.83 -37.75
CA GLY A 222 16.68 23.99 -38.99
C GLY A 222 16.97 22.71 -39.79
N GLU A 223 16.64 21.52 -39.26
CA GLU A 223 16.42 20.36 -40.12
C GLU A 223 15.15 20.56 -40.96
N ASP A 224 15.08 19.91 -42.12
CA ASP A 224 13.95 19.97 -43.02
C ASP A 224 12.73 19.39 -42.29
N CYS A 225 12.01 20.25 -41.58
CA CYS A 225 10.99 19.85 -40.63
C CYS A 225 9.96 18.93 -41.31
N ALA A 226 9.65 19.20 -42.58
CA ALA A 226 8.76 18.37 -43.37
C ALA A 226 9.26 16.92 -43.50
N LYS A 227 10.57 16.70 -43.61
CA LYS A 227 11.19 15.37 -43.62
C LYS A 227 11.11 14.69 -42.26
N LEU A 228 11.33 15.40 -41.15
CA LEU A 228 11.17 14.85 -39.80
C LEU A 228 9.72 14.45 -39.52
N VAL A 229 8.76 15.27 -39.93
CA VAL A 229 7.33 14.94 -39.79
C VAL A 229 6.95 13.78 -40.70
N ALA A 230 7.51 13.71 -41.92
CA ALA A 230 7.23 12.66 -42.90
C ALA A 230 7.92 11.33 -42.60
N SER A 231 9.07 11.31 -41.90
CA SER A 231 9.83 10.10 -41.60
C SER A 231 9.10 9.14 -40.66
N LYS A 232 8.04 9.60 -39.98
CA LYS A 232 7.27 8.85 -38.95
C LYS A 232 8.11 8.35 -37.78
N THR A 233 9.37 8.75 -37.68
CA THR A 233 10.21 8.51 -36.50
C THR A 233 9.66 9.32 -35.33
N GLN A 234 9.84 8.85 -34.10
CA GLN A 234 9.46 9.62 -32.91
C GLN A 234 10.74 10.20 -32.27
N PRO A 235 10.69 11.41 -31.70
CA PRO A 235 11.79 11.94 -30.90
C PRO A 235 12.08 11.03 -29.71
N SER A 236 13.37 10.84 -29.38
CA SER A 236 13.76 10.02 -28.23
C SER A 236 13.43 10.69 -26.89
N ASN A 237 13.44 12.02 -26.83
CA ASN A 237 13.16 12.77 -25.61
C ASN A 237 12.58 14.15 -25.94
N PRO A 238 11.30 14.26 -26.34
CA PRO A 238 10.69 15.54 -26.68
C PRO A 238 10.69 16.49 -25.48
N VAL A 239 10.95 17.78 -25.72
CA VAL A 239 10.83 18.81 -24.68
C VAL A 239 9.35 19.17 -24.54
N VAL A 240 8.79 18.95 -23.35
CA VAL A 240 7.38 19.25 -23.04
C VAL A 240 7.30 20.47 -22.14
N CYS A 241 6.61 21.52 -22.60
CA CYS A 241 6.36 22.73 -21.81
C CYS A 241 5.54 22.40 -20.54
N GLY A 242 5.51 23.31 -19.57
CA GLY A 242 4.87 23.09 -18.27
C GLY A 242 5.82 22.38 -17.29
N CYS A 243 5.31 21.39 -16.55
CA CYS A 243 5.99 20.89 -15.34
C CYS A 243 7.17 19.98 -15.63
N LYS A 244 7.13 19.31 -16.78
CA LYS A 244 8.29 18.57 -17.30
C LYS A 244 9.43 19.54 -17.62
N SER A 245 9.16 20.62 -18.36
CA SER A 245 10.18 21.66 -18.60
C SER A 245 10.67 22.33 -17.32
N LEU A 246 9.80 22.60 -16.34
CA LEU A 246 10.23 23.20 -15.06
C LEU A 246 11.25 22.31 -14.32
N ALA A 247 11.01 21.00 -14.31
CA ALA A 247 11.90 20.04 -13.66
C ALA A 247 13.26 19.88 -14.36
N VAL A 248 13.30 20.04 -15.70
CA VAL A 248 14.51 19.79 -16.51
C VAL A 248 15.30 21.05 -16.82
N LEU A 249 14.60 22.17 -17.05
CA LEU A 249 15.16 23.43 -17.56
C LEU A 249 15.03 24.58 -16.57
N GLY A 250 14.38 24.38 -15.42
CA GLY A 250 14.18 25.43 -14.40
C GLY A 250 13.13 26.48 -14.77
N SER A 251 12.41 26.31 -15.88
CA SER A 251 11.28 27.16 -16.27
C SER A 251 10.17 26.34 -16.91
N THR A 252 8.91 26.77 -16.80
CA THR A 252 7.79 26.06 -17.44
C THR A 252 7.75 26.28 -18.96
N GLY A 253 8.58 27.19 -19.49
CA GLY A 253 8.49 27.66 -20.88
C GLY A 253 7.32 28.61 -21.14
N TYR A 254 6.26 28.61 -20.32
CA TYR A 254 5.19 29.60 -20.40
C TYR A 254 5.52 30.89 -19.62
N PHE A 255 6.31 30.75 -18.56
CA PHE A 255 6.77 31.83 -17.69
C PHE A 255 8.31 31.78 -17.63
N ASP A 256 8.94 32.94 -17.49
CA ASP A 256 10.39 33.03 -17.26
C ASP A 256 10.78 32.61 -15.84
N ALA A 257 12.08 32.65 -15.54
CA ALA A 257 12.62 32.26 -14.22
C ALA A 257 12.09 33.12 -13.06
N ASN A 258 11.54 34.31 -13.34
CA ASN A 258 10.95 35.21 -12.36
C ASN A 258 9.42 35.08 -12.29
N GLY A 259 8.83 34.12 -13.02
CA GLY A 259 7.39 33.90 -13.07
C GLY A 259 6.63 34.89 -13.95
N VAL A 260 7.32 35.64 -14.82
CA VAL A 260 6.68 36.60 -15.73
C VAL A 260 6.30 35.90 -17.03
N TYR A 261 5.07 36.15 -17.49
CA TYR A 261 4.57 35.58 -18.74
C TYR A 261 5.33 36.15 -19.94
N SER A 262 5.95 35.27 -20.74
CA SER A 262 6.72 35.68 -21.92
C SER A 262 6.00 35.29 -23.21
N PRO A 263 5.27 36.22 -23.87
CA PRO A 263 4.47 35.91 -25.06
C PRO A 263 5.31 35.46 -26.27
N LYS A 264 6.61 35.80 -26.29
CA LYS A 264 7.53 35.45 -27.37
C LYS A 264 8.21 34.09 -27.18
N ASN A 265 8.00 33.42 -26.04
CA ASN A 265 8.55 32.09 -25.84
C ASN A 265 7.84 31.09 -26.79
N TRP A 266 8.59 30.20 -27.41
CA TRP A 266 8.07 29.20 -28.34
C TRP A 266 6.92 28.37 -27.74
N CYS A 267 6.92 28.09 -26.43
CA CYS A 267 5.80 27.42 -25.75
C CYS A 267 4.49 28.22 -25.85
N ASN A 268 4.53 29.55 -25.71
CA ASN A 268 3.34 30.40 -25.79
C ASN A 268 2.87 30.60 -27.22
N VAL A 269 3.81 30.70 -28.16
CA VAL A 269 3.51 30.77 -29.60
C VAL A 269 2.89 29.46 -30.07
N ALA A 270 3.50 28.32 -29.77
CA ALA A 270 3.00 26.99 -30.11
C ALA A 270 1.61 26.74 -29.50
N ARG A 271 1.41 27.16 -28.24
CA ARG A 271 0.12 27.03 -27.55
C ARG A 271 -1.01 27.74 -28.31
N GLN A 272 -0.80 28.97 -28.76
CA GLN A 272 -1.81 29.74 -29.50
C GLN A 272 -2.09 29.11 -30.87
N ASN A 273 -1.06 28.66 -31.58
CA ASN A 273 -1.19 28.15 -32.94
C ASN A 273 -1.72 26.72 -33.03
N LEU A 274 -1.38 25.87 -32.06
CA LEU A 274 -1.87 24.49 -31.98
C LEU A 274 -3.18 24.39 -31.20
N GLY A 275 -3.68 25.50 -30.63
CA GLY A 275 -4.89 25.50 -29.80
C GLY A 275 -4.72 24.67 -28.53
N ALA A 276 -3.51 24.61 -27.97
CA ALA A 276 -3.24 23.81 -26.79
C ALA A 276 -3.77 24.51 -25.52
N TYR A 277 -4.36 23.72 -24.63
CA TYR A 277 -4.86 24.17 -23.33
C TYR A 277 -4.11 23.42 -22.23
N PRO A 278 -2.92 23.92 -21.81
CA PRO A 278 -2.14 23.26 -20.77
C PRO A 278 -2.95 23.21 -19.48
N LEU A 279 -3.14 22.00 -18.93
CA LEU A 279 -3.96 21.77 -17.74
C LEU A 279 -3.36 22.38 -16.47
N ASN A 280 -2.03 22.59 -16.46
CA ASN A 280 -1.30 23.16 -15.33
C ASN A 280 -0.08 23.99 -15.80
N PRO A 281 -0.28 25.19 -16.36
CA PRO A 281 0.81 25.99 -16.93
C PRO A 281 1.76 26.56 -15.85
N LEU A 282 1.35 26.54 -14.58
CA LEU A 282 2.11 27.06 -13.42
C LEU A 282 2.69 25.97 -12.52
N CYS A 283 2.40 24.69 -12.79
CA CYS A 283 2.88 23.57 -12.00
C CYS A 283 2.49 23.60 -10.52
N LYS A 284 1.30 24.14 -10.26
CA LYS A 284 0.65 24.02 -8.96
C LYS A 284 -0.14 22.72 -8.97
N ALA A 285 0.19 21.79 -8.07
CA ALA A 285 -0.30 20.41 -8.05
C ALA A 285 -1.76 20.25 -8.52
N SER A 286 -1.95 19.41 -9.54
CA SER A 286 -3.26 19.06 -10.12
C SER A 286 -3.26 17.55 -10.45
N THR A 287 -4.29 16.82 -10.01
CA THR A 287 -4.66 15.42 -10.39
C THR A 287 -4.96 15.31 -11.91
N PRO A 288 -5.07 14.16 -12.64
CA PRO A 288 -4.95 12.69 -12.36
C PRO A 288 -4.32 11.81 -13.52
N ALA A 289 -4.43 10.45 -13.47
CA ALA A 289 -4.74 9.46 -14.57
C ALA A 289 -3.89 8.14 -14.70
N LEU A 290 -4.53 7.06 -15.21
CA LEU A 290 -4.34 5.59 -15.03
C LEU A 290 -3.40 4.85 -16.04
N SER A 291 -2.96 3.59 -15.74
CA SER A 291 -3.38 2.32 -16.44
C SER A 291 -2.39 1.11 -16.51
N ARG A 292 -2.85 -0.08 -16.03
CA ARG A 292 -2.59 -1.53 -16.41
C ARG A 292 -1.21 -2.22 -16.17
N THR A 293 -0.99 -3.52 -15.85
CA THR A 293 -1.70 -4.77 -15.40
C THR A 293 -0.60 -5.84 -15.04
N PRO A 294 -0.76 -6.81 -14.10
CA PRO A 294 0.16 -7.97 -14.03
C PRO A 294 -0.44 -9.40 -13.95
N ILE A 295 0.46 -10.37 -14.22
CA ILE A 295 0.35 -11.85 -14.41
C ILE A 295 0.50 -12.62 -13.07
N PRO A 296 -0.03 -13.86 -12.91
CA PRO A 296 -0.08 -14.58 -11.61
C PRO A 296 0.88 -15.78 -11.45
N THR A 297 1.23 -16.13 -10.20
CA THR A 297 1.82 -17.44 -9.79
C THR A 297 1.69 -17.69 -8.24
N PRO A 298 2.04 -18.87 -7.67
CA PRO A 298 1.15 -19.95 -7.25
C PRO A 298 1.11 -20.25 -5.73
N LEU A 299 0.47 -21.37 -5.38
CA LEU A 299 -0.07 -21.85 -4.09
C LEU A 299 0.97 -22.38 -3.06
N PRO A 300 0.76 -22.22 -1.72
CA PRO A 300 1.72 -22.62 -0.68
C PRO A 300 1.38 -23.90 0.13
N THR A 301 2.44 -24.42 0.75
CA THR A 301 2.61 -25.67 1.55
C THR A 301 2.48 -25.41 3.08
N PRO A 302 2.10 -26.40 3.93
CA PRO A 302 1.74 -26.18 5.34
C PRO A 302 2.91 -26.19 6.36
N VAL A 303 2.60 -25.68 7.56
CA VAL A 303 3.50 -25.17 8.62
C VAL A 303 3.61 -26.11 9.85
N PRO A 304 4.78 -26.24 10.52
CA PRO A 304 4.96 -27.10 11.70
C PRO A 304 5.02 -26.39 13.08
N THR A 305 4.90 -27.23 14.12
CA THR A 305 4.71 -27.02 15.58
C THR A 305 5.92 -26.43 16.35
N PRO A 306 5.74 -25.67 17.46
CA PRO A 306 6.81 -24.88 18.08
C PRO A 306 7.69 -25.61 19.13
N VAL A 307 8.93 -25.12 19.24
CA VAL A 307 10.07 -25.57 20.08
C VAL A 307 10.47 -24.43 21.03
N PRO A 308 11.00 -24.68 22.25
CA PRO A 308 11.37 -23.65 23.23
C PRO A 308 12.35 -22.59 22.71
N THR A 309 12.11 -21.32 23.07
CA THR A 309 12.83 -20.13 22.61
C THR A 309 14.15 -19.90 23.37
N PRO A 310 15.33 -19.96 22.70
CA PRO A 310 16.61 -19.56 23.28
C PRO A 310 16.73 -18.03 23.35
N ALA A 311 17.62 -17.53 24.22
CA ALA A 311 18.07 -16.13 24.20
C ALA A 311 18.49 -15.71 22.77
N PRO A 312 18.23 -14.46 22.33
CA PRO A 312 18.56 -14.05 20.96
C PRO A 312 20.08 -14.11 20.76
N ALA A 313 20.54 -15.20 20.16
CA ALA A 313 21.90 -15.32 19.69
C ALA A 313 22.13 -14.26 18.59
N PRO A 314 23.30 -13.61 18.56
CA PRO A 314 23.69 -12.82 17.39
C PRO A 314 23.60 -13.72 16.15
N LEU A 315 22.87 -13.28 15.12
CA LEU A 315 22.57 -14.09 13.94
C LEU A 315 23.82 -14.41 13.09
N SER A 316 24.97 -13.83 13.42
CA SER A 316 26.28 -14.25 12.94
C SER A 316 27.28 -14.36 14.09
N PRO A 317 28.21 -15.32 14.07
CA PRO A 317 29.31 -15.37 15.02
C PRO A 317 30.12 -14.06 14.99
N TRP A 318 30.57 -13.62 16.16
CA TRP A 318 31.52 -12.52 16.26
C TRP A 318 32.79 -12.88 15.50
N THR A 319 33.23 -11.98 14.63
CA THR A 319 34.45 -12.15 13.81
C THR A 319 35.38 -10.99 14.06
N CYS A 320 36.68 -11.26 14.17
CA CYS A 320 37.67 -10.20 14.30
C CYS A 320 37.87 -9.45 13.01
N PHE A 321 37.57 -8.15 13.04
CA PHE A 321 37.74 -7.29 11.91
C PHE A 321 39.14 -6.69 11.91
N ARG A 322 40.06 -7.26 11.12
CA ARG A 322 41.51 -6.95 11.19
C ARG A 322 41.84 -5.46 11.04
N GLN A 323 41.06 -4.72 10.26
CA GLN A 323 41.31 -3.31 10.01
C GLN A 323 40.98 -2.42 11.22
N TRP A 324 40.12 -2.87 12.14
CA TRP A 324 39.70 -2.10 13.33
C TRP A 324 40.01 -2.78 14.67
N SER A 325 40.56 -3.99 14.65
CA SER A 325 40.88 -4.77 15.86
C SER A 325 39.72 -4.88 16.86
N ALA A 326 38.49 -4.96 16.33
CA ALA A 326 37.27 -5.05 17.10
C ALA A 326 36.45 -6.27 16.64
N PRO A 327 35.78 -6.99 17.56
CA PRO A 327 34.80 -8.00 17.16
C PRO A 327 33.59 -7.34 16.51
N MET A 328 33.17 -7.85 15.35
CA MET A 328 31.99 -7.39 14.62
C MET A 328 31.08 -8.56 14.27
N SER A 329 29.78 -8.28 14.12
CA SER A 329 28.76 -9.24 13.73
C SER A 329 27.61 -8.55 12.98
N ILE A 330 26.73 -9.34 12.37
CA ILE A 330 25.46 -8.92 11.79
C ILE A 330 24.39 -9.02 12.90
N ALA A 331 23.77 -7.89 13.18
CA ALA A 331 22.67 -7.76 14.12
C ALA A 331 21.39 -8.41 13.57
N SER A 332 20.41 -8.61 14.46
CA SER A 332 19.12 -9.24 14.12
C SER A 332 18.30 -8.51 13.05
N ASP A 333 18.54 -7.22 12.86
CA ASP A 333 17.90 -6.38 11.85
C ASP A 333 18.68 -6.33 10.51
N GLY A 334 19.75 -7.11 10.39
CA GLY A 334 20.63 -7.15 9.21
C GLY A 334 21.65 -6.02 9.15
N ASN A 335 21.71 -5.13 10.14
CA ASN A 335 22.76 -4.11 10.26
C ASN A 335 24.05 -4.71 10.80
N ILE A 336 25.15 -4.00 10.61
CA ILE A 336 26.41 -4.31 11.26
C ILE A 336 26.37 -3.84 12.71
N GLN A 337 26.94 -4.63 13.62
CA GLN A 337 27.22 -4.22 14.98
C GLN A 337 28.68 -4.50 15.35
N CYS A 338 29.27 -3.60 16.14
CA CYS A 338 30.57 -3.85 16.77
C CYS A 338 30.39 -4.12 18.26
N TRP A 339 31.36 -4.82 18.84
CA TRP A 339 31.41 -5.05 20.27
C TRP A 339 31.56 -3.72 21.01
N SER A 340 30.60 -3.40 21.86
CA SER A 340 30.58 -2.16 22.65
C SER A 340 29.95 -2.43 24.01
N ASN A 341 30.47 -1.78 25.04
CA ASN A 341 29.91 -1.87 26.39
C ASN A 341 29.10 -0.62 26.75
N ASP A 342 29.25 0.48 26.00
CA ASP A 342 28.58 1.77 26.24
C ASP A 342 27.54 2.12 25.16
N GLY A 343 27.42 1.31 24.11
CA GLY A 343 26.53 1.55 22.97
C GLY A 343 26.99 2.72 22.08
N LYS A 344 28.21 3.22 22.26
CA LYS A 344 28.74 4.40 21.56
C LYS A 344 30.06 4.11 20.86
N ASN A 345 30.99 3.45 21.55
CA ASN A 345 32.34 3.20 21.08
C ASN A 345 32.55 1.69 20.91
N CYS A 346 33.09 1.30 19.76
CA CYS A 346 33.58 -0.06 19.57
C CYS A 346 34.78 -0.28 20.50
N VAL A 347 34.86 -1.45 21.13
CA VAL A 347 36.05 -1.86 21.88
C VAL A 347 37.19 -2.07 20.88
N THR A 348 38.20 -1.21 20.94
CA THR A 348 39.40 -1.28 20.10
C THR A 348 40.62 -1.55 20.98
N GLY A 349 41.50 -2.45 20.56
CA GLY A 349 42.81 -2.67 21.21
C GLY A 349 42.86 -3.77 22.27
N GLU A 350 41.73 -4.36 22.66
CA GLU A 350 41.74 -5.69 23.27
C GLU A 350 42.09 -6.74 22.21
N ASP A 351 42.70 -7.85 22.64
CA ASP A 351 42.93 -8.99 21.76
C ASP A 351 41.56 -9.53 21.35
N CYS A 352 41.10 -9.10 20.17
CA CYS A 352 39.77 -9.40 19.68
C CYS A 352 39.49 -10.92 19.71
N MET A 353 40.52 -11.75 19.52
CA MET A 353 40.39 -13.20 19.62
C MET A 353 40.12 -13.65 21.05
N LYS A 354 40.70 -13.00 22.07
CA LYS A 354 40.39 -13.28 23.48
C LYS A 354 38.96 -12.88 23.85
N LEU A 355 38.46 -11.75 23.35
CA LEU A 355 37.07 -11.30 23.54
C LEU A 355 36.06 -12.27 22.91
N ILE A 356 36.36 -12.80 21.72
CA ILE A 356 35.52 -13.81 21.10
C ILE A 356 35.63 -15.14 21.87
N ALA A 357 36.84 -15.52 22.29
CA ALA A 357 37.09 -16.77 23.01
C ALA A 357 36.55 -16.79 24.45
N SER A 358 36.34 -15.64 25.09
CA SER A 358 35.75 -15.56 26.43
C SER A 358 34.26 -15.93 26.44
N ASN A 359 33.62 -15.99 25.26
CA ASN A 359 32.20 -16.30 25.10
C ASN A 359 31.25 -15.37 25.89
N THR A 360 31.77 -14.21 26.32
CA THR A 360 30.99 -13.12 26.88
C THR A 360 30.20 -12.44 25.77
N GLN A 361 29.14 -11.70 26.11
CA GLN A 361 28.41 -10.87 25.15
C GLN A 361 28.62 -9.40 25.52
N PRO A 362 28.70 -8.49 24.53
CA PRO A 362 28.75 -7.05 24.80
C PRO A 362 27.48 -6.60 25.53
N ALA A 363 27.62 -5.75 26.55
CA ALA A 363 26.48 -5.25 27.32
C ALA A 363 25.55 -4.37 26.48
N ASN A 364 26.13 -3.54 25.59
CA ASN A 364 25.39 -2.65 24.70
C ASN A 364 26.12 -2.55 23.35
N PRO A 365 25.95 -3.51 22.44
CA PRO A 365 26.60 -3.45 21.13
C PRO A 365 26.16 -2.19 20.37
N LEU A 366 27.13 -1.53 19.73
CA LEU A 366 26.87 -0.38 18.86
C LEU A 366 26.46 -0.91 17.48
N VAL A 367 25.26 -0.56 17.04
CA VAL A 367 24.67 -1.03 15.78
C VAL A 367 24.60 0.13 14.78
N CYS A 368 25.11 -0.11 13.56
CA CYS A 368 24.96 0.79 12.42
C CYS A 368 23.48 0.97 12.04
N GLY A 369 23.17 1.88 11.11
CA GLY A 369 21.80 2.23 10.76
C GLY A 369 21.17 3.18 11.78
N CYS A 370 19.92 2.93 12.15
CA CYS A 370 19.12 3.92 12.88
C CYS A 370 19.51 4.07 14.34
N LYS A 371 20.08 3.01 14.92
CA LYS A 371 20.68 3.08 16.26
C LYS A 371 21.89 4.02 16.26
N SER A 372 22.81 3.88 15.30
CA SER A 372 23.93 4.80 15.14
C SER A 372 23.47 6.24 14.86
N LEU A 373 22.43 6.43 14.05
CA LEU A 373 21.88 7.76 13.74
C LEU A 373 21.42 8.49 15.01
N ALA A 374 20.74 7.78 15.91
CA ALA A 374 20.28 8.34 17.18
C ALA A 374 21.42 8.72 18.13
N VAL A 375 22.57 8.02 18.06
CA VAL A 375 23.72 8.27 18.93
C VAL A 375 24.65 9.34 18.37
N TRP A 376 24.92 9.30 17.07
CA TRP A 376 26.01 10.03 16.41
C TRP A 376 25.55 11.00 15.32
N GLY A 377 24.26 11.09 15.04
CA GLY A 377 23.75 11.90 13.92
C GLY A 377 24.13 11.36 12.54
N SER A 378 24.68 10.14 12.47
CA SER A 378 25.03 9.45 11.22
C SER A 378 24.65 7.98 11.32
N THR A 379 24.21 7.36 10.22
CA THR A 379 23.86 5.93 10.25
C THR A 379 25.09 5.03 10.28
N GLY A 380 26.30 5.61 10.20
CA GLY A 380 27.54 4.89 9.93
C GLY A 380 27.69 4.46 8.47
N TYR A 381 26.58 4.28 7.74
CA TYR A 381 26.59 4.07 6.29
C TYR A 381 26.66 5.40 5.52
N TYR A 382 25.94 6.39 6.04
CA TYR A 382 25.87 7.75 5.51
C TYR A 382 26.25 8.74 6.61
N ASP A 383 26.89 9.84 6.23
CA ASP A 383 27.16 10.96 7.13
C ASP A 383 25.88 11.72 7.50
N ALA A 384 26.02 12.77 8.31
CA ALA A 384 24.89 13.61 8.75
C ALA A 384 24.16 14.34 7.61
N ASN A 385 24.79 14.47 6.43
CA ASN A 385 24.21 15.08 5.24
C ASN A 385 23.60 14.03 4.28
N GLY A 386 23.60 12.75 4.67
CA GLY A 386 23.11 11.65 3.84
C GLY A 386 24.06 11.25 2.72
N VAL A 387 25.34 11.62 2.78
CA VAL A 387 26.37 11.23 1.81
C VAL A 387 26.97 9.88 2.23
N TYR A 388 27.08 8.96 1.27
CA TYR A 388 27.65 7.64 1.51
C TYR A 388 29.13 7.73 1.88
N THR A 389 29.55 7.07 2.97
CA THR A 389 30.92 7.16 3.50
C THR A 389 31.66 5.82 3.39
N PRO A 390 32.28 5.49 2.24
CA PRO A 390 32.83 4.15 2.00
C PRO A 390 33.94 3.75 2.99
N SER A 391 34.65 4.72 3.57
CA SER A 391 35.72 4.48 4.55
C SER A 391 35.22 4.29 6.00
N ASN A 392 33.92 4.49 6.27
CA ASN A 392 33.37 4.28 7.60
C ASN A 392 33.35 2.77 7.92
N TRP A 393 33.75 2.40 9.13
CA TRP A 393 33.83 1.00 9.58
C TRP A 393 32.53 0.23 9.34
N CYS A 394 31.36 0.87 9.43
CA CYS A 394 30.07 0.26 9.11
C CYS A 394 29.99 -0.23 7.65
N ASN A 395 30.49 0.56 6.69
CA ASN A 395 30.48 0.20 5.27
C ASN A 395 31.53 -0.87 4.95
N VAL A 396 32.73 -0.74 5.51
CA VAL A 396 33.79 -1.74 5.27
C VAL A 396 33.40 -3.10 5.87
N ALA A 397 32.86 -3.11 7.09
CA ALA A 397 32.35 -4.33 7.73
C ALA A 397 31.12 -4.90 7.01
N LYS A 398 30.24 -4.05 6.47
CA LYS A 398 29.09 -4.49 5.66
C LYS A 398 29.55 -5.26 4.43
N GLU A 399 30.53 -4.73 3.69
CA GLU A 399 31.08 -5.41 2.52
C GLU A 399 31.77 -6.72 2.89
N THR A 400 32.58 -6.70 3.96
CA THR A 400 33.38 -7.85 4.35
C THR A 400 32.54 -8.99 4.96
N LEU A 401 31.51 -8.65 5.73
CA LEU A 401 30.62 -9.62 6.36
C LEU A 401 29.42 -9.98 5.45
N GLY A 402 29.27 -9.32 4.30
CA GLY A 402 28.14 -9.57 3.38
C GLY A 402 26.79 -9.13 3.92
N ALA A 403 26.76 -8.14 4.82
CA ALA A 403 25.53 -7.68 5.45
C ALA A 403 24.63 -6.94 4.46
N LYS A 404 23.31 -7.11 4.63
CA LYS A 404 22.27 -6.46 3.83
C LYS A 404 21.31 -5.67 4.74
N PRO A 405 21.73 -4.47 5.20
CA PRO A 405 20.88 -3.58 5.98
C PRO A 405 19.53 -3.34 5.31
N ARG A 406 18.43 -3.51 6.05
CA ARG A 406 17.07 -3.35 5.52
C ARG A 406 16.69 -1.89 5.26
N ASP A 407 17.20 -0.97 6.06
CA ASP A 407 16.99 0.48 5.91
C ASP A 407 18.27 1.24 6.30
N PRO A 408 19.27 1.34 5.40
CA PRO A 408 20.56 1.96 5.71
C PRO A 408 20.49 3.49 5.80
N LEU A 409 19.38 4.12 5.37
CA LEU A 409 19.14 5.57 5.40
C LEU A 409 18.19 6.00 6.52
N CYS A 410 17.56 5.05 7.22
CA CYS A 410 16.57 5.32 8.26
C CYS A 410 15.42 6.18 7.78
N LYS A 411 15.03 5.99 6.52
CA LYS A 411 13.88 6.67 5.94
C LYS A 411 12.64 5.91 6.38
N ALA A 412 12.11 6.34 7.53
CA ALA A 412 10.85 5.92 8.15
C ALA A 412 10.11 4.83 7.37
N SER A 413 10.59 3.59 7.52
CA SER A 413 9.89 2.41 7.06
C SER A 413 8.89 2.02 8.16
N THR A 414 7.62 1.91 7.81
CA THR A 414 6.60 1.32 8.70
C THR A 414 7.10 0.00 9.30
N PRO A 415 7.06 -0.20 10.63
CA PRO A 415 7.63 -1.38 11.26
C PRO A 415 6.87 -2.63 10.81
N THR A 416 7.61 -3.63 10.36
CA THR A 416 7.08 -4.99 10.21
C THR A 416 6.86 -5.58 11.60
N PRO A 417 5.68 -6.13 11.93
CA PRO A 417 5.42 -6.68 13.24
C PRO A 417 6.24 -7.97 13.44
N THR A 418 7.24 -7.91 14.32
CA THR A 418 7.82 -9.08 14.96
C THR A 418 6.84 -9.54 16.06
N PRO A 419 6.54 -10.84 16.19
CA PRO A 419 5.69 -11.32 17.28
C PRO A 419 6.38 -11.08 18.63
N VAL A 420 5.74 -10.29 19.50
CA VAL A 420 6.23 -9.96 20.85
C VAL A 420 5.71 -11.00 21.86
N PRO A 421 6.57 -11.59 22.71
CA PRO A 421 6.15 -12.39 23.85
C PRO A 421 5.66 -11.50 25.01
N ASN A 422 4.60 -11.93 25.69
CA ASN A 422 4.08 -11.29 26.90
C ASN A 422 5.04 -11.47 28.09
N GLN A 423 5.89 -10.49 28.39
CA GLN A 423 6.27 -10.13 29.77
C GLN A 423 6.84 -8.69 29.83
N ALA A 424 6.39 -7.93 30.83
CA ALA A 424 6.57 -6.48 30.93
C ALA A 424 7.98 -6.09 31.42
N THR A 425 8.90 -5.88 30.49
CA THR A 425 10.08 -5.04 30.74
C THR A 425 9.68 -3.58 30.49
N VAL A 426 9.84 -2.73 31.51
CA VAL A 426 9.58 -1.27 31.39
C VAL A 426 10.58 -0.71 30.37
N LEU A 427 10.13 -0.50 29.14
CA LEU A 427 10.94 0.12 28.09
C LEU A 427 11.14 1.60 28.43
N ALA A 428 12.35 2.11 28.22
CA ALA A 428 12.64 3.53 28.41
C ALA A 428 11.74 4.39 27.49
N PRO A 429 11.20 5.51 27.99
CA PRO A 429 10.38 6.40 27.18
C PRO A 429 11.16 7.06 26.03
N LEU A 430 10.46 7.40 24.95
CA LEU A 430 11.00 8.15 23.82
C LEU A 430 11.19 9.65 24.14
N SER A 431 10.50 10.17 25.15
CA SER A 431 10.66 11.55 25.60
C SER A 431 10.94 11.66 27.09
N PRO A 432 11.64 12.71 27.55
CA PRO A 432 11.74 13.02 28.97
C PRO A 432 10.36 13.17 29.63
N TRP A 433 10.28 12.81 30.91
CA TRP A 433 9.09 13.10 31.72
C TRP A 433 8.90 14.61 31.84
N THR A 434 7.71 15.09 31.47
CA THR A 434 7.35 16.51 31.49
C THR A 434 6.10 16.72 32.32
N CYS A 435 6.08 17.76 33.14
CA CYS A 435 4.90 18.09 33.92
C CYS A 435 3.81 18.70 33.07
N PHE A 436 2.67 18.03 33.04
CA PHE A 436 1.52 18.49 32.29
C PHE A 436 0.60 19.34 33.18
N LYS A 437 0.60 20.66 32.96
CA LYS A 437 -0.04 21.65 33.86
C LYS A 437 -1.53 21.42 34.07
N GLU A 438 -2.26 20.97 33.04
CA GLU A 438 -3.71 20.78 33.13
C GLU A 438 -4.12 19.60 34.02
N TRP A 439 -3.21 18.66 34.26
CA TRP A 439 -3.48 17.42 34.99
C TRP A 439 -2.57 17.22 36.21
N SER A 440 -1.63 18.15 36.44
CA SER A 440 -0.64 18.10 37.53
C SER A 440 0.06 16.74 37.65
N ALA A 441 0.32 16.09 36.52
CA ALA A 441 0.91 14.75 36.44
C ALA A 441 2.10 14.74 35.47
N PRO A 442 3.17 13.97 35.76
CA PRO A 442 4.25 13.76 34.79
C PRO A 442 3.78 12.88 33.64
N MET A 443 4.03 13.32 32.41
CA MET A 443 3.67 12.61 31.18
C MET A 443 4.86 12.51 30.24
N SER A 444 4.84 11.50 29.38
CA SER A 444 5.92 11.19 28.43
C SER A 444 5.37 10.43 27.22
N ILE A 445 6.16 10.31 26.16
CA ILE A 445 5.91 9.44 25.01
C ILE A 445 6.56 8.08 25.28
N ALA A 446 5.75 7.02 25.29
CA ALA A 446 6.17 5.64 25.41
C ALA A 446 6.93 5.15 24.16
N SER A 447 7.62 4.03 24.27
CA SER A 447 8.41 3.41 23.19
C SER A 447 7.62 3.05 21.93
N ASP A 448 6.30 2.91 22.04
CA ASP A 448 5.37 2.61 20.94
C ASP A 448 4.74 3.87 20.31
N GLY A 449 5.15 5.06 20.77
CA GLY A 449 4.62 6.35 20.33
C GLY A 449 3.33 6.79 21.03
N ASN A 450 2.80 5.97 21.95
CA ASN A 450 1.65 6.35 22.77
C ASN A 450 2.04 7.33 23.88
N ILE A 451 1.03 8.01 24.42
CA ILE A 451 1.19 8.80 25.64
C ILE A 451 1.22 7.85 26.83
N GLN A 452 2.10 8.12 27.79
CA GLN A 452 2.08 7.49 29.10
C GLN A 452 2.10 8.54 30.20
N CYS A 453 1.39 8.27 31.29
CA CYS A 453 1.51 9.03 32.53
C CYS A 453 2.30 8.25 33.57
N TRP A 454 2.88 9.01 34.49
CA TRP A 454 3.56 8.42 35.63
C TRP A 454 2.58 7.67 36.49
N SER A 455 2.80 6.37 36.65
CA SER A 455 1.96 5.47 37.43
C SER A 455 2.84 4.38 38.05
N ASN A 456 2.53 3.99 39.28
CA ASN A 456 3.19 2.86 39.93
C ASN A 456 2.30 1.60 39.94
N ASP A 457 1.01 1.73 39.68
CA ASP A 457 0.05 0.63 39.64
C ASP A 457 -0.35 0.24 38.20
N GLY A 458 0.05 1.03 37.20
CA GLY A 458 -0.36 0.87 35.79
C GLY A 458 -1.83 1.14 35.55
N LYS A 459 -2.52 1.77 36.50
CA LYS A 459 -3.95 2.06 36.44
C LYS A 459 -4.23 3.53 36.62
N ASN A 460 -3.62 4.16 37.62
CA ASN A 460 -3.88 5.55 37.98
C ASN A 460 -2.64 6.39 37.72
N CYS A 461 -2.83 7.53 37.06
CA CYS A 461 -1.79 8.55 36.98
C CYS A 461 -1.57 9.15 38.37
N VAL A 462 -0.32 9.40 38.74
CA VAL A 462 0.00 10.17 39.94
C VAL A 462 -0.43 11.61 39.72
N THR A 463 -1.43 12.06 40.48
CA THR A 463 -1.97 13.43 40.46
C THR A 463 -1.80 14.07 41.83
N GLY A 464 -1.47 15.36 41.90
CA GLY A 464 -1.45 16.13 43.16
C GLY A 464 -0.15 16.04 43.96
N GLU A 465 0.78 15.15 43.61
CA GLU A 465 2.18 15.31 44.00
C GLU A 465 2.80 16.50 43.24
N ASP A 466 3.82 17.11 43.84
CA ASP A 466 4.58 18.19 43.21
C ASP A 466 5.31 17.61 42.00
N CYS A 467 4.64 17.65 40.84
CA CYS A 467 5.09 17.00 39.62
C CYS A 467 6.54 17.36 39.30
N ALA A 468 6.94 18.61 39.58
CA ALA A 468 8.30 19.07 39.38
C ALA A 468 9.31 18.29 40.23
N LYS A 469 8.96 17.92 41.47
CA LYS A 469 9.78 17.08 42.34
C LYS A 469 9.88 15.64 41.83
N LEU A 470 8.78 15.06 41.35
CA LEU A 470 8.78 13.73 40.73
C LEU A 470 9.71 13.67 39.52
N VAL A 471 9.55 14.61 38.58
CA VAL A 471 10.41 14.70 37.39
C VAL A 471 11.86 14.97 37.78
N ALA A 472 12.11 15.85 38.77
CA ALA A 472 13.46 16.17 39.23
C ALA A 472 14.14 15.03 40.01
N SER A 473 13.38 14.12 40.63
CA SER A 473 13.92 13.00 41.40
C SER A 473 14.71 11.99 40.56
N LYS A 474 14.54 12.01 39.22
CA LYS A 474 15.10 11.04 38.26
C LYS A 474 14.73 9.58 38.51
N THR A 475 13.80 9.33 39.42
CA THR A 475 13.20 8.01 39.60
C THR A 475 12.38 7.65 38.35
N GLN A 476 12.04 6.37 38.19
CA GLN A 476 11.17 5.93 37.10
C GLN A 476 9.91 5.30 37.70
N PRO A 477 8.73 5.50 37.07
CA PRO A 477 7.54 4.77 37.46
C PRO A 477 7.77 3.26 37.31
N SER A 478 7.30 2.50 38.29
CA SER A 478 7.41 1.04 38.27
C SER A 478 6.47 0.40 37.24
N ASN A 479 5.33 1.04 36.96
CA ASN A 479 4.37 0.55 35.97
C ASN A 479 3.63 1.73 35.33
N PRO A 480 4.24 2.46 34.38
CA PRO A 480 3.59 3.60 33.74
C PRO A 480 2.29 3.19 33.04
N LEU A 481 1.24 4.00 33.20
CA LEU A 481 -0.03 3.79 32.51
C LEU A 481 0.10 4.37 31.11
N VAL A 482 -0.04 3.52 30.10
CA VAL A 482 0.09 3.90 28.69
C VAL A 482 -1.29 3.92 28.03
N CYS A 483 -1.59 5.01 27.31
CA CYS A 483 -2.75 5.15 26.44
C CYS A 483 -2.71 4.11 25.30
N GLY A 484 -3.80 3.97 24.55
CA GLY A 484 -3.93 2.93 23.53
C GLY A 484 -4.30 1.59 24.16
N CYS A 485 -3.63 0.52 23.74
CA CYS A 485 -4.15 -0.85 23.95
C CYS A 485 -3.94 -1.34 25.37
N LYS A 486 -2.92 -0.81 26.03
CA LYS A 486 -2.67 -1.01 27.45
C LYS A 486 -3.77 -0.38 28.29
N SER A 487 -4.14 0.89 28.01
CA SER A 487 -5.30 1.52 28.66
C SER A 487 -6.60 0.76 28.38
N LEU A 488 -6.83 0.30 27.15
CA LEU A 488 -8.04 -0.45 26.80
C LEU A 488 -8.19 -1.72 27.64
N ALA A 489 -7.10 -2.45 27.84
CA ALA A 489 -7.09 -3.65 28.67
C ALA A 489 -7.38 -3.38 30.16
N VAL A 490 -7.02 -2.19 30.66
CA VAL A 490 -7.24 -1.81 32.07
C VAL A 490 -8.61 -1.17 32.30
N TRP A 491 -9.04 -0.28 31.40
CA TRP A 491 -10.17 0.63 31.64
C TRP A 491 -11.31 0.46 30.64
N GLY A 492 -11.21 -0.44 29.66
CA GLY A 492 -12.20 -0.59 28.60
C GLY A 492 -12.23 0.60 27.62
N SER A 493 -11.27 1.52 27.72
CA SER A 493 -11.10 2.68 26.84
C SER A 493 -9.62 2.85 26.51
N THR A 494 -9.32 3.22 25.27
CA THR A 494 -7.93 3.48 24.86
C THR A 494 -7.39 4.80 25.45
N GLY A 495 -8.22 5.58 26.13
CA GLY A 495 -7.94 6.97 26.50
C GLY A 495 -8.01 7.96 25.33
N TYR A 496 -7.82 7.51 24.09
CA TYR A 496 -8.09 8.31 22.89
C TYR A 496 -9.56 8.26 22.49
N TYR A 497 -10.16 7.09 22.66
CA TYR A 497 -11.56 6.81 22.39
C TYR A 497 -12.20 6.19 23.64
N ASP A 498 -13.49 6.44 23.85
CA ASP A 498 -14.26 5.78 24.90
C ASP A 498 -14.53 4.29 24.55
N ALA A 499 -15.24 3.60 25.44
CA ALA A 499 -15.58 2.19 25.25
C ALA A 499 -16.44 1.91 24.00
N ASN A 500 -17.10 2.95 23.45
CA ASN A 500 -17.91 2.86 22.24
C ASN A 500 -17.13 3.26 20.97
N GLY A 501 -15.84 3.55 21.10
CA GLY A 501 -15.01 4.01 19.99
C GLY A 501 -15.25 5.46 19.59
N VAL A 502 -15.86 6.27 20.44
CA VAL A 502 -16.06 7.71 20.20
C VAL A 502 -14.85 8.48 20.69
N TYR A 503 -14.33 9.38 19.85
CA TYR A 503 -13.15 10.19 20.17
C TYR A 503 -13.43 11.14 21.35
N THR A 504 -12.57 11.11 22.37
CA THR A 504 -12.75 11.89 23.61
C THR A 504 -11.73 13.03 23.73
N PRO A 505 -11.96 14.21 23.13
CA PRO A 505 -10.94 15.27 23.01
C PRO A 505 -10.44 15.80 24.35
N LYS A 506 -11.25 15.70 25.42
CA LYS A 506 -10.92 16.18 26.77
C LYS A 506 -10.20 15.14 27.64
N ASN A 507 -10.07 13.90 27.17
CA ASN A 507 -9.34 12.88 27.92
C ASN A 507 -7.84 13.24 27.93
N TRP A 508 -7.19 13.08 29.09
CA TRP A 508 -5.79 13.43 29.30
C TRP A 508 -4.85 12.84 28.23
N CYS A 509 -5.15 11.63 27.70
CA CYS A 509 -4.41 11.02 26.60
C CYS A 509 -4.42 11.89 25.32
N ASN A 510 -5.56 12.45 24.93
CA ASN A 510 -5.69 13.30 23.75
C ASN A 510 -5.10 14.69 23.95
N VAL A 511 -5.27 15.25 25.15
CA VAL A 511 -4.70 16.56 25.49
C VAL A 511 -3.18 16.50 25.52
N ALA A 512 -2.60 15.50 26.18
CA ALA A 512 -1.17 15.28 26.25
C ALA A 512 -0.57 14.89 24.90
N LYS A 513 -1.31 14.17 24.06
CA LYS A 513 -0.92 13.85 22.68
C LYS A 513 -0.61 15.10 21.88
N VAL A 514 -1.51 16.09 21.92
CA VAL A 514 -1.32 17.36 21.21
C VAL A 514 -0.14 18.12 21.81
N ALA A 515 -0.07 18.22 23.13
CA ALA A 515 0.95 19.03 23.80
C ALA A 515 2.37 18.47 23.70
N LEU A 516 2.53 17.14 23.66
CA LEU A 516 3.84 16.49 23.53
C LEU A 516 4.16 16.12 22.06
N GLY A 517 3.24 16.35 21.12
CA GLY A 517 3.45 16.01 19.70
C GLY A 517 3.53 14.50 19.45
N ALA A 518 2.82 13.69 20.25
CA ALA A 518 2.84 12.24 20.12
C ALA A 518 2.07 11.77 18.89
N SER A 519 2.57 10.71 18.25
CA SER A 519 1.93 10.05 17.10
C SER A 519 1.70 8.56 17.39
N PRO A 520 0.60 8.21 18.09
CA PRO A 520 0.22 6.84 18.39
C PRO A 520 0.12 5.99 17.11
N SER A 521 0.76 4.82 17.13
CA SER A 521 0.82 3.89 16.00
C SER A 521 -0.49 3.11 15.79
N ASP A 522 -1.23 2.81 16.87
CA ASP A 522 -2.57 2.22 16.84
C ASP A 522 -3.45 2.77 17.98
N PRO A 523 -4.16 3.89 17.78
CA PRO A 523 -4.97 4.50 18.83
C PRO A 523 -6.33 3.80 19.05
N LEU A 524 -6.70 2.83 18.21
CA LEU A 524 -7.99 2.10 18.26
C LEU A 524 -7.85 0.64 18.71
N CYS A 525 -6.65 0.09 18.71
CA CYS A 525 -6.36 -1.22 19.30
C CYS A 525 -7.19 -2.34 18.69
N LYS A 526 -7.16 -2.42 17.37
CA LYS A 526 -7.90 -3.43 16.64
C LYS A 526 -7.24 -4.79 16.87
N ALA A 527 -7.81 -5.55 17.81
CA ALA A 527 -7.38 -6.91 18.09
C ALA A 527 -7.40 -7.77 16.81
N PRO A 528 -6.46 -8.72 16.63
CA PRO A 528 -6.66 -9.80 15.69
C PRO A 528 -7.91 -10.59 16.12
N LYS A 529 -8.77 -10.93 15.14
CA LYS A 529 -10.02 -11.67 15.38
C LYS A 529 -9.77 -12.93 16.23
N PRO A 530 -10.61 -13.21 17.24
CA PRO A 530 -10.52 -14.48 17.95
C PRO A 530 -10.83 -15.61 16.96
N VAL A 531 -9.91 -16.56 16.84
CA VAL A 531 -10.16 -17.83 16.18
C VAL A 531 -11.15 -18.59 17.06
N LEU A 532 -12.41 -18.62 16.65
CA LEU A 532 -13.37 -19.58 17.17
C LEU A 532 -12.85 -20.98 16.80
N LEU A 533 -12.40 -21.74 17.81
CA LEU A 533 -12.27 -23.19 17.68
C LEU A 533 -13.68 -23.75 17.52
N GLU A 534 -14.11 -23.99 16.28
CA GLU A 534 -15.18 -24.94 16.01
C GLU A 534 -14.59 -26.35 16.08
N SER A 535 -14.92 -27.09 17.14
CA SER A 535 -14.63 -28.51 17.25
C SER A 535 -15.54 -29.28 16.30
N GLY A 536 -15.15 -29.38 15.04
CA GLY A 536 -15.77 -30.27 14.06
C GLY A 536 -15.28 -31.71 14.27
N THR A 537 -16.11 -32.54 14.90
CA THR A 537 -16.03 -33.99 14.71
C THR A 537 -17.00 -34.35 13.59
N GLU A 538 -16.49 -34.54 12.38
CA GLU A 538 -17.21 -35.20 11.30
C GLU A 538 -17.41 -36.67 11.68
N ILE A 539 -18.67 -37.10 11.81
CA ILE A 539 -19.03 -38.52 11.90
C ILE A 539 -19.50 -38.98 10.54
N ASP A 540 -18.84 -40.03 10.06
CA ASP A 540 -19.12 -40.81 8.86
C ASP A 540 -20.61 -41.22 8.74
N PRO A 541 -21.27 -41.01 7.58
CA PRO A 541 -22.68 -41.37 7.37
C PRO A 541 -22.98 -42.88 7.44
N ALA A 542 -21.98 -43.76 7.59
CA ALA A 542 -22.18 -45.21 7.62
C ALA A 542 -22.67 -45.77 8.98
N HIS A 543 -22.79 -44.97 10.04
CA HIS A 543 -23.11 -45.46 11.39
C HIS A 543 -24.46 -44.99 12.00
N GLN A 544 -25.33 -44.36 11.21
CA GLN A 544 -26.57 -43.76 11.72
C GLN A 544 -27.74 -44.74 11.95
N THR A 545 -27.63 -45.99 11.50
CA THR A 545 -28.74 -46.97 11.59
C THR A 545 -28.74 -47.81 12.87
N THR A 546 -27.69 -47.74 13.70
CA THR A 546 -27.58 -48.59 14.91
C THR A 546 -27.79 -47.84 16.22
N LEU A 547 -27.83 -46.50 16.21
CA LEU A 547 -28.00 -45.68 17.42
C LEU A 547 -29.48 -45.32 17.70
N ILE A 548 -30.35 -45.36 16.70
CA ILE A 548 -31.78 -45.03 16.83
C ILE A 548 -32.57 -46.17 17.51
N ALA A 549 -32.05 -47.40 17.51
CA ALA A 549 -32.67 -48.53 18.21
C ALA A 549 -32.39 -48.56 19.73
N ALA A 550 -31.34 -47.89 20.22
CA ALA A 550 -30.95 -47.92 21.63
C ALA A 550 -31.66 -46.83 22.48
N ILE A 551 -32.10 -45.73 21.86
CA ILE A 551 -32.76 -44.61 22.56
C ILE A 551 -34.27 -44.88 22.77
N ALA A 552 -34.86 -45.79 21.99
CA ALA A 552 -36.25 -46.22 22.17
C ALA A 552 -36.47 -47.14 23.39
N PHE A 553 -35.41 -47.74 23.96
CA PHE A 553 -35.52 -48.67 25.09
C PHE A 553 -35.30 -48.03 26.48
N LEU A 554 -34.84 -46.78 26.56
CA LEU A 554 -34.59 -46.09 27.84
C LEU A 554 -35.54 -44.92 28.13
N GLY A 555 -36.38 -44.51 27.17
CA GLY A 555 -37.38 -43.44 27.35
C GLY A 555 -38.73 -43.88 27.93
N GLY A 556 -38.93 -45.18 28.18
CA GLY A 556 -40.24 -45.76 28.53
C GLY A 556 -40.63 -45.76 30.02
N PHE A 557 -39.74 -45.37 30.94
CA PHE A 557 -39.99 -45.54 32.39
C PHE A 557 -40.15 -44.25 33.21
N ALA A 558 -40.04 -43.07 32.59
CA ALA A 558 -40.09 -41.80 33.32
C ALA A 558 -41.44 -41.05 33.26
N LEU A 559 -42.50 -41.65 32.71
CA LEU A 559 -43.80 -40.97 32.50
C LEU A 559 -44.99 -41.60 33.25
N ALA A 560 -44.74 -42.20 34.42
CA ALA A 560 -45.79 -42.85 35.23
C ALA A 560 -45.90 -42.34 36.69
N VAL A 561 -45.18 -41.28 37.12
CA VAL A 561 -45.15 -40.89 38.55
C VAL A 561 -45.67 -39.47 38.86
N VAL A 562 -46.12 -38.68 37.88
CA VAL A 562 -46.60 -37.29 38.13
C VAL A 562 -48.13 -37.16 38.19
N VAL A 563 -48.83 -38.20 38.64
CA VAL A 563 -50.25 -38.10 39.00
C VAL A 563 -50.44 -38.68 40.40
N VAL A 564 -50.34 -37.81 41.42
CA VAL A 564 -51.05 -37.81 42.71
C VAL A 564 -50.22 -36.98 43.70
N HIS A 565 -50.38 -35.65 43.67
CA HIS A 565 -50.38 -34.82 44.89
C HIS A 565 -50.93 -33.41 44.59
N ARG A 566 -52.26 -33.31 44.45
CA ARG A 566 -52.98 -32.06 44.67
C ARG A 566 -53.74 -32.20 45.98
N ARG A 567 -53.32 -31.47 47.02
CA ARG A 567 -54.21 -31.00 48.08
C ARG A 567 -53.64 -29.78 48.79
N THR A 568 -54.31 -28.65 48.53
CA THR A 568 -54.71 -27.59 49.47
C THR A 568 -53.70 -27.05 50.47
N VAL A 569 -53.31 -25.78 50.30
CA VAL A 569 -53.15 -24.84 51.43
C VAL A 569 -53.70 -23.47 51.01
N VAL A 570 -54.40 -22.86 51.97
CA VAL A 570 -55.24 -21.67 51.92
C VAL A 570 -54.39 -20.40 51.93
N ALA A 571 -54.83 -19.39 51.19
CA ALA A 571 -54.26 -18.04 51.20
C ALA A 571 -54.72 -17.27 52.46
N THR A 572 -53.78 -16.65 53.16
CA THR A 572 -54.06 -15.59 54.13
C THR A 572 -53.50 -14.26 53.67
N LYS A 573 -54.20 -13.23 54.12
CA LYS A 573 -54.23 -11.82 53.75
C LYS A 573 -53.61 -11.07 54.92
N GLU A 574 -52.66 -10.15 54.65
CA GLU A 574 -51.71 -9.46 55.55
C GLU A 574 -50.30 -9.94 55.16
N GLU A 575 -49.41 -9.18 54.52
CA GLU A 575 -48.96 -7.82 54.78
C GLU A 575 -48.62 -7.11 53.45
N ARG A 576 -49.44 -6.11 53.07
CA ARG A 576 -48.98 -4.97 52.28
C ARG A 576 -48.76 -3.84 53.27
N GLN A 577 -47.54 -3.31 53.37
CA GLN A 577 -47.19 -1.88 53.50
C GLN A 577 -45.83 -1.72 54.20
N ALA A 578 -44.81 -1.32 53.42
CA ALA A 578 -43.87 -0.26 53.76
C ALA A 578 -42.77 -0.21 52.68
N MET A 579 -42.96 0.63 51.66
CA MET A 579 -41.95 1.56 51.11
C MET A 579 -42.72 2.57 50.25
N LEU A 580 -43.07 3.67 50.90
CA LEU A 580 -43.17 4.99 50.28
C LEU A 580 -41.78 5.43 49.82
#